data_AF-A0A4Y8AI99-F1
#
_entry.id   AF-A0A4Y8AI99-F1
#
_cell.length_a   1.000
_cell.length_b   1.000
_cell.length_c   1.000
_cell.angle_alpha   90.00
_cell.angle_beta   90.00
_cell.angle_gamma   90.00
#
_symmetry.space_group_name_H-M   'P 1'
#
loop_
_entity.id
_entity.type
_entity.pdbx_description
1 polymer ?
#
loop_
_entity_poly.entity_id
_entity_poly.type
_entity_poly.pdbx_seq_one_letter_code
_entity_poly.pdbx_strand_id
1 'polypeptide(L)' 'MIISAKHEILHCDRCSAPFECKANSFTKCQCSTVQLSINEVQYVSELYDGCLCANCLLELQKEYQEGL' A
#
# COMPACT_ATOMS: atom_id res chain seq x y z
N MET A 1 -25.06 -19.80 2.93
CA MET A 1 -23.59 -19.85 3.04
C MET A 1 -23.10 -20.40 1.70
N ILE A 2 -22.29 -19.76 0.87
CA ILE A 2 -21.05 -19.02 1.13
C ILE A 2 -20.89 -18.01 -0.02
N ILE A 3 -20.64 -16.74 0.30
CA ILE A 3 -20.40 -15.67 -0.66
C ILE A 3 -18.98 -15.87 -1.21
N SER A 4 -18.87 -16.35 -2.45
CA SER A 4 -17.59 -16.43 -3.16
C SER A 4 -17.16 -15.02 -3.59
N ALA A 5 -16.64 -14.23 -2.67
CA ALA A 5 -15.84 -13.06 -3.02
C ALA A 5 -14.43 -13.56 -3.35
N LYS A 6 -14.20 -13.91 -4.63
CA LYS A 6 -12.88 -14.25 -5.18
C LYS A 6 -12.01 -13.00 -5.36
N HIS A 7 -11.96 -12.14 -4.35
CA HIS A 7 -10.96 -11.10 -4.24
C HIS A 7 -10.07 -11.53 -3.08
N GLU A 8 -8.84 -11.93 -3.41
CA GLU A 8 -7.79 -12.11 -2.43
C GLU A 8 -7.60 -10.75 -1.73
N ILE A 9 -8.26 -10.59 -0.58
CA ILE A 9 -8.08 -9.44 0.27
C ILE A 9 -6.72 -9.63 0.93
N LEU A 10 -5.75 -8.81 0.51
CA LEU A 10 -4.43 -8.76 1.10
C LEU A 10 -4.48 -7.79 2.29
N HIS A 11 -3.69 -8.07 3.31
CA HIS A 11 -3.59 -7.22 4.50
C HIS A 11 -2.36 -6.34 4.37
N CYS A 12 -2.50 -5.07 4.73
CA CYS A 12 -1.39 -4.14 4.76
C CYS A 12 -0.38 -4.58 5.83
N ASP A 13 0.89 -4.67 5.49
CA ASP A 13 1.92 -5.13 6.45
C ASP A 13 2.04 -4.18 7.66
N ARG A 14 1.70 -2.90 7.46
CA ARG A 14 1.76 -1.86 8.49
C ARG A 14 0.53 -1.78 9.38
N CYS A 15 -0.66 -1.61 8.79
CA CYS A 15 -1.89 -1.40 9.56
C CYS A 15 -2.80 -2.62 9.65
N SER A 16 -2.43 -3.74 9.00
CA SER A 16 -3.26 -4.93 8.84
C SER A 16 -4.64 -4.66 8.23
N ALA A 17 -4.85 -3.48 7.63
CA ALA A 17 -6.12 -3.15 7.01
C ALA A 17 -6.34 -4.05 5.78
N PRO A 18 -7.55 -4.62 5.62
CA PRO A 18 -7.91 -5.35 4.42
C PRO A 18 -7.96 -4.38 3.25
N PHE A 19 -7.18 -4.65 2.22
CA PHE A 19 -7.23 -3.89 0.98
C PHE A 19 -7.18 -4.80 -0.23
N GLU A 20 -7.83 -4.35 -1.29
CA GLU A 20 -7.79 -5.04 -2.56
C GLU A 20 -6.45 -4.74 -3.24
N CYS A 21 -5.45 -5.58 -2.98
CA CYS A 21 -4.21 -5.56 -3.74
C CYS A 21 -4.37 -6.47 -4.95
N LYS A 22 -4.63 -5.87 -6.11
CA LYS A 22 -4.55 -6.61 -7.37
C LYS A 22 -3.09 -6.70 -7.79
N ALA A 23 -2.29 -7.54 -7.13
CA ALA A 23 -0.89 -7.77 -7.51
C ALA A 23 -0.77 -8.20 -9.00
N ASN A 24 -1.78 -8.90 -9.50
CA ASN A 24 -1.91 -9.29 -10.91
C ASN A 24 -2.27 -8.12 -11.86
N SER A 25 -2.59 -6.95 -11.32
CA SER A 25 -2.94 -5.73 -12.04
C SER A 25 -2.47 -4.51 -11.23
N PHE A 26 -1.15 -4.38 -11.06
CA PHE A 26 -0.49 -3.32 -10.28
C PHE A 26 -1.07 -1.91 -10.54
N THR A 27 -1.42 -1.61 -11.80
CA THR A 27 -2.06 -0.34 -12.22
C THR A 27 -3.45 -0.08 -11.64
N LYS A 28 -4.10 -1.08 -11.03
CA LYS A 28 -5.38 -0.98 -10.35
C LYS A 28 -5.27 -1.16 -8.83
N CYS A 29 -4.06 -1.30 -8.30
CA CYS A 29 -3.82 -1.37 -6.87
C CYS A 29 -4.12 -0.01 -6.22
N GLN A 30 -4.75 -0.01 -5.03
CA GLN A 30 -4.89 1.21 -4.23
C GLN A 30 -3.53 1.86 -3.90
N CYS A 31 -2.47 1.05 -3.83
CA CYS A 31 -1.11 1.56 -3.69
C CYS A 31 -0.69 2.52 -4.83
N SER A 32 -1.18 2.30 -6.05
CA SER A 32 -0.88 3.14 -7.23
C SER A 32 -1.70 4.43 -7.29
N THR A 33 -2.71 4.62 -6.43
CA THR A 33 -3.46 5.89 -6.37
C THR A 33 -2.71 6.95 -5.59
N VAL A 34 -1.73 6.54 -4.77
CA VAL A 34 -0.85 7.45 -4.04
C VAL A 34 0.34 7.77 -4.93
N GLN A 35 0.60 9.05 -5.11
CA GLN A 35 1.70 9.52 -5.92
C GLN A 35 2.90 9.78 -5.01
N LEU A 36 3.80 8.81 -4.93
CA LEU A 36 5.06 8.93 -4.20
C LEU A 36 6.20 9.21 -5.18
N SER A 37 7.14 10.06 -4.78
CA SER A 37 8.39 10.29 -5.51
C SER A 37 9.33 9.09 -5.38
N ILE A 38 10.33 8.99 -6.25
CA ILE A 38 11.37 7.95 -6.20
C ILE A 38 11.96 7.81 -4.79
N ASN A 39 12.25 8.93 -4.11
CA ASN A 39 12.87 8.92 -2.77
C ASN A 39 11.94 8.32 -1.72
N GLU A 40 10.66 8.67 -1.77
CA GLU A 40 9.66 8.18 -0.82
C GLU A 40 9.39 6.69 -1.05
N VAL A 41 9.28 6.24 -2.31
CA VAL A 41 9.13 4.82 -2.65
C VAL A 41 10.34 4.01 -2.18
N GLN A 42 11.55 4.53 -2.36
CA GLN A 42 12.76 3.89 -1.84
C GLN A 42 12.71 3.78 -0.32
N TYR A 43 12.44 4.87 0.38
CA TYR A 43 12.32 4.90 1.84
C TYR A 43 11.30 3.87 2.34
N VAL A 44 10.14 3.81 1.71
CA VAL A 44 9.09 2.85 2.04
C VAL A 44 9.55 1.41 1.78
N SER A 45 10.21 1.14 0.65
CA SER A 45 10.69 -0.20 0.28
C SER A 45 11.84 -0.67 1.18
N GLU A 46 12.61 0.24 1.78
CA GLU A 46 13.64 -0.09 2.77
C GLU A 46 13.05 -0.45 4.14
N LEU A 47 11.88 0.10 4.48
CA LEU A 47 11.18 -0.18 5.73
C LEU A 47 10.22 -1.36 5.65
N TYR A 48 9.58 -1.56 4.50
CA TYR A 48 8.53 -2.55 4.28
C TYR A 48 8.74 -3.26 2.94
N ASP A 49 8.90 -4.58 3.01
CA ASP A 49 9.02 -5.46 1.82
C ASP A 49 7.64 -5.90 1.29
N GLY A 50 6.59 -5.74 2.12
CA GLY A 50 5.21 -6.14 1.84
C GLY A 50 4.36 -5.09 1.12
N CYS A 51 3.12 -5.45 0.82
CA CYS A 51 2.18 -4.50 0.20
C CYS A 51 1.58 -3.56 1.26
N LEU A 52 1.63 -2.25 0.98
CA LEU A 52 1.05 -1.21 1.83
C LEU A 52 -0.21 -0.63 1.20
N CYS A 53 -1.20 -0.28 2.04
CA CYS A 53 -2.40 0.39 1.58
C CYS A 53 -2.15 1.88 1.35
N ALA A 54 -3.05 2.53 0.60
CA ALA A 54 -2.95 3.96 0.27
C ALA A 54 -2.83 4.86 1.51
N ASN A 55 -3.55 4.54 2.61
CA ASN A 55 -3.44 5.32 3.84
C ASN A 55 -2.06 5.24 4.47
N CYS A 56 -1.47 4.03 4.55
CA CYS A 56 -0.12 3.88 5.10
C CYS A 56 0.93 4.57 4.23
N LEU A 57 0.78 4.49 2.91
CA LEU A 57 1.66 5.20 1.99
C LEU A 57 1.57 6.71 2.14
N LEU A 58 0.36 7.27 2.28
CA LEU A 58 0.14 8.70 2.54
C LEU A 58 0.74 9.15 3.88
N GLU A 59 0.61 8.33 4.91
CA GLU A 59 1.15 8.63 6.23
C GLU A 59 2.69 8.59 6.20
N LEU A 60 3.29 7.59 5.56
CA LEU A 60 4.75 7.50 5.36
C LEU A 60 5.28 8.65 4.50
N GLN A 61 4.56 9.03 3.44
CA GLN A 61 4.85 10.22 2.64
C GLN A 61 4.85 11.47 3.53
N LYS A 62 3.82 11.65 4.36
CA LYS A 62 3.71 12.80 5.26
C LYS A 62 4.83 12.81 6.30
N GLU A 63 5.14 11.67 6.90
CA GLU A 63 6.26 11.52 7.83
C GLU A 63 7.61 11.87 7.17
N TYR A 64 7.83 11.39 5.94
CA TYR A 64 9.03 11.71 5.17
C TYR A 64 9.12 13.22 4.83
N GLN A 65 7.99 13.85 4.50
CA GLN A 65 7.94 15.29 4.19
C GLN A 65 8.01 16.19 5.43
N GLU A 66 7.46 15.76 6.58
CA GLU A 66 7.49 16.52 7.84
C GLU A 66 8.83 16.35 8.59
N GLY A 67 9.56 15.26 8.34
CA GLY A 67 10.88 15.01 8.89
C GLY A 67 12.04 15.63 8.11
N LEU A 68 11.77 16.23 6.94
CA LEU A 68 12.74 16.92 6.08
C LEU A 68 12.63 18.45 6.24
#